data_AF-A0A227J7J5-F1
#
_entry.id   AF-A0A227J7J5-F1
#
_cell.length_a   1.000
_cell.length_b   1.000
_cell.length_c   1.000
_cell.angle_alpha   90.00
_cell.angle_beta   90.00
_cell.angle_gamma   90.00
#
_symmetry.space_group_name_H-M   'P 1'
#
loop_
_entity.id
_entity.type
_entity.pdbx_description
1 polymer ?
#
loop_
_entity_poly.entity_id
_entity_poly.type
_entity_poly.pdbx_seq_one_letter_code
_entity_poly.pdbx_strand_id
1 'polypeptide(L)'
;IKVDYNRFSLPHLYTDIITENNVIQNQVTGDAMYGLDVFVHPDYRGLRLGRRLYDARKELCRSKNFKAILAGGRIPNYHQYADELSVAEYIDKVKRRELHDPILSFQLANDFDVKRIMRGYLPEDNASKGYATLLE
;
A
#
# COMPACT_ATOMS: atom_id res chain seq x y z
N ILE A 1 -0.76 10.70 5.72
CA ILE A 1 -0.27 12.07 5.43
C ILE A 1 -1.08 12.67 4.29
N LYS A 2 -0.99 13.99 4.06
CA LYS A 2 -1.58 14.62 2.88
C LYS A 2 -0.54 14.72 1.75
N VAL A 3 -0.98 14.44 0.53
CA VAL A 3 -0.15 14.49 -0.68
C VAL A 3 -0.95 15.03 -1.87
N ASP A 4 -0.25 15.47 -2.91
CA ASP A 4 -0.84 15.76 -4.21
C ASP A 4 -1.24 14.46 -4.95
N TYR A 5 -2.51 14.32 -5.26
CA TYR A 5 -3.06 13.14 -5.93
C TYR A 5 -2.41 12.89 -7.29
N ASN A 6 -2.19 13.92 -8.10
CA ASN A 6 -1.68 13.76 -9.46
C ASN A 6 -0.23 13.26 -9.45
N ARG A 7 0.58 13.64 -8.45
CA ARG A 7 1.94 13.15 -8.27
C ARG A 7 1.97 11.70 -7.78
N PHE A 8 1.13 11.35 -6.81
CA PHE A 8 1.22 10.07 -6.10
C PHE A 8 0.27 8.97 -6.62
N SER A 9 -0.66 9.29 -7.51
CA SER A 9 -1.41 8.32 -8.33
C SER A 9 -0.58 7.79 -9.52
N LEU A 10 0.63 8.33 -9.71
CA LEU A 10 1.65 7.85 -10.62
C LEU A 10 2.73 7.08 -9.85
N PRO A 11 3.56 6.26 -10.53
CA PRO A 11 4.70 5.60 -9.89
C PRO A 11 5.62 6.60 -9.18
N HIS A 12 6.02 6.24 -7.97
CA HIS A 12 6.90 7.01 -7.10
C HIS A 12 7.72 6.04 -6.24
N LEU A 13 8.71 6.55 -5.52
CA LEU A 13 9.57 5.79 -4.63
C LEU A 13 9.11 5.95 -3.18
N TYR A 14 9.52 5.04 -2.29
CA TYR A 14 9.33 5.20 -0.86
C TYR A 14 10.01 6.47 -0.34
N THR A 15 11.17 6.81 -0.89
CA THR A 15 11.94 8.03 -0.55
C THR A 15 11.25 9.34 -0.95
N ASP A 16 10.29 9.29 -1.88
CA ASP A 16 9.42 10.44 -2.18
C ASP A 16 8.45 10.75 -1.03
N ILE A 17 8.17 9.77 -0.16
CA ILE A 17 7.26 9.89 0.99
C ILE A 17 8.03 10.11 2.28
N ILE A 18 9.04 9.30 2.55
CA ILE A 18 9.89 9.39 3.74
C ILE A 18 11.34 9.51 3.28
N THR A 19 11.97 10.63 3.57
CA THR A 19 13.37 10.84 3.14
C THR A 19 14.32 9.89 3.87
N GLU A 20 15.54 9.77 3.34
CA GLU A 20 16.62 8.97 3.95
C GLU A 20 16.95 9.40 5.40
N ASN A 21 16.63 10.64 5.76
CA ASN A 21 16.78 11.18 7.13
C ASN A 21 15.52 10.97 8.00
N ASN A 22 14.60 10.08 7.60
CA ASN A 22 13.33 9.79 8.29
C ASN A 22 12.38 10.99 8.40
N VAL A 23 12.44 11.94 7.46
CA VAL A 23 11.50 13.06 7.42
C VAL A 23 10.30 12.66 6.58
N ILE A 24 9.13 12.62 7.22
CA ILE A 24 7.85 12.33 6.57
C ILE A 24 7.40 13.58 5.80
N GLN A 25 7.23 13.44 4.49
CA GLN A 25 6.69 14.49 3.63
C GLN A 25 5.19 14.64 3.88
N ASN A 26 4.72 15.85 4.18
CA ASN A 26 3.30 16.13 4.34
C ASN A 26 2.97 17.50 3.73
N GLN A 27 2.09 17.50 2.74
CA GLN A 27 1.71 18.71 2.03
C GLN A 27 0.43 19.28 2.64
N VAL A 28 0.50 20.46 3.25
CA VAL A 28 -0.66 21.09 3.93
C VAL A 28 -1.87 21.23 3.00
N THR A 29 -1.59 21.54 1.72
CA THR A 29 -2.54 21.71 0.61
C THR A 29 -2.82 20.43 -0.17
N GLY A 30 -2.30 19.28 0.24
CA GLY A 30 -2.53 18.00 -0.44
C GLY A 30 -4.02 17.62 -0.45
N ASP A 31 -4.44 17.02 -1.57
CA ASP A 31 -5.82 16.67 -1.90
C ASP A 31 -6.10 15.16 -1.87
N ALA A 32 -5.10 14.35 -1.51
CA ALA A 32 -5.23 12.92 -1.22
C ALA A 32 -4.55 12.54 0.10
N MET A 33 -4.99 11.44 0.69
CA MET A 33 -4.33 10.82 1.83
C MET A 33 -3.36 9.74 1.36
N TYR A 34 -2.12 9.76 1.83
CA TYR A 34 -1.20 8.63 1.66
C TYR A 34 -1.12 7.81 2.94
N GLY A 35 -1.42 6.51 2.83
CA GLY A 35 -1.26 5.51 3.88
C GLY A 35 0.17 4.99 3.91
N LEU A 36 0.86 5.27 5.01
CA LEU A 36 2.18 4.71 5.31
C LEU A 36 2.00 3.29 5.86
N ASP A 37 2.00 3.14 7.18
CA ASP A 37 1.82 1.86 7.84
C ASP A 37 0.59 1.82 8.75
N VAL A 38 0.14 0.60 9.03
CA VAL A 38 -0.79 0.26 10.11
C VAL A 38 -0.25 -0.97 10.78
N PHE A 39 -0.08 -0.90 12.10
CA PHE A 39 0.33 -2.03 12.90
C PHE A 39 -0.75 -2.37 13.90
N VAL A 40 -1.00 -3.67 14.06
CA VAL A 40 -1.81 -4.22 15.15
C VAL A 40 -0.88 -5.10 15.97
N HIS A 41 -0.79 -4.78 17.27
CA HIS A 41 0.02 -5.55 18.21
C HIS A 41 -0.37 -7.04 18.15
N PRO A 42 0.60 -7.98 18.17
CA PRO A 42 0.34 -9.41 17.99
C PRO A 42 -0.81 -9.97 18.83
N ASP A 43 -0.83 -9.65 20.12
CA ASP A 43 -1.85 -10.10 21.08
C ASP A 43 -3.28 -9.61 20.79
N TYR A 44 -3.42 -8.62 19.91
CA TYR A 44 -4.70 -8.00 19.54
C TYR A 44 -5.09 -8.28 18.08
N ARG A 45 -4.34 -9.14 17.38
CA ARG A 45 -4.71 -9.62 16.04
C ARG A 45 -5.95 -10.52 16.14
N GLY A 46 -6.70 -10.65 15.04
CA GLY A 46 -7.99 -11.36 15.03
C GLY A 46 -9.19 -10.54 15.55
N LEU A 47 -8.97 -9.45 16.29
CA LEU A 47 -10.02 -8.55 16.77
C LEU A 47 -10.54 -7.57 15.71
N ARG A 48 -10.16 -7.75 14.44
CA ARG A 48 -10.53 -6.90 13.29
C ARG A 48 -10.15 -5.41 13.46
N LEU A 49 -9.18 -5.10 14.33
CA LEU A 49 -8.72 -3.73 14.57
C LEU A 49 -8.18 -3.05 13.31
N GLY A 50 -7.42 -3.78 12.48
CA GLY A 50 -6.94 -3.25 11.21
C GLY A 50 -8.07 -2.77 10.31
N ARG A 51 -9.15 -3.56 10.18
CA ARG A 51 -10.33 -3.18 9.39
C ARG A 51 -11.00 -1.92 9.94
N ARG A 52 -11.18 -1.83 11.27
CA ARG A 52 -11.77 -0.63 11.91
C ARG A 52 -10.93 0.62 11.68
N LEU A 53 -9.59 0.50 11.72
CA LEU A 53 -8.69 1.61 11.41
C LEU A 53 -8.81 2.06 9.95
N TYR A 54 -9.00 1.11 9.04
CA TYR A 54 -9.23 1.41 7.62
C TYR A 54 -10.59 2.04 7.36
N ASP A 55 -11.65 1.57 8.03
CA ASP A 55 -12.98 2.19 7.96
C ASP A 55 -12.93 3.65 8.43
N ALA A 56 -12.24 3.93 9.55
CA ALA A 56 -12.01 5.29 10.04
C ALA A 56 -11.18 6.15 9.06
N ARG A 57 -10.18 5.57 8.38
CA ARG A 57 -9.42 6.29 7.33
C ARG A 57 -10.31 6.65 6.14
N LYS A 58 -11.17 5.74 5.69
CA LYS A 58 -12.15 5.99 4.60
C LYS A 58 -13.13 7.09 4.98
N GLU A 59 -13.63 7.08 6.21
CA GLU A 59 -14.50 8.14 6.73
C GLU A 59 -13.78 9.49 6.75
N LEU A 60 -12.55 9.53 7.25
CA LEU A 60 -11.73 10.74 7.27
C LEU A 60 -11.51 11.29 5.85
N CYS A 61 -11.15 10.43 4.90
CA CYS A 61 -10.96 10.81 3.50
C CYS A 61 -12.19 11.49 2.91
N ARG A 62 -13.38 10.89 3.12
CA ARG A 62 -14.66 11.45 2.66
C ARG A 62 -15.00 12.77 3.36
N SER A 63 -14.83 12.83 4.68
CA SER A 63 -15.15 14.05 5.47
C SER A 63 -14.30 15.26 5.08
N LYS A 64 -13.07 15.02 4.60
CA LYS A 64 -12.13 16.06 4.15
C LYS A 64 -12.24 16.34 2.65
N ASN A 65 -13.15 15.66 1.94
CA ASN A 65 -13.31 15.73 0.49
C ASN A 65 -11.99 15.48 -0.27
N PHE A 66 -11.18 14.55 0.24
CA PHE A 66 -9.97 14.11 -0.45
C PHE A 66 -10.35 13.18 -1.60
N LYS A 67 -9.59 13.25 -2.69
CA LYS A 67 -9.84 12.49 -3.91
C LYS A 67 -9.74 10.99 -3.68
N ALA A 68 -8.76 10.56 -2.89
CA ALA A 68 -8.44 9.16 -2.68
C ALA A 68 -7.61 8.93 -1.41
N ILE A 69 -7.53 7.65 -1.02
CA ILE A 69 -6.48 7.12 -0.14
C ILE A 69 -5.51 6.35 -1.02
N LEU A 70 -4.27 6.81 -1.13
CA LEU A 70 -3.21 6.15 -1.87
C LEU A 70 -2.31 5.37 -0.93
N ALA A 71 -1.73 4.25 -1.37
CA ALA A 71 -0.72 3.53 -0.61
C ALA A 71 0.24 2.74 -1.51
N GLY A 72 1.48 2.60 -1.05
CA GLY A 72 2.46 1.66 -1.60
C GLY A 72 2.41 0.33 -0.86
N GLY A 73 1.57 -0.59 -1.33
CA GLY A 73 1.43 -1.92 -0.74
C GLY A 73 2.60 -2.83 -1.11
N ARG A 74 3.39 -3.26 -0.14
CA ARG A 74 4.41 -4.31 -0.32
C ARG A 74 3.74 -5.66 -0.63
N ILE A 75 4.50 -6.56 -1.27
CA ILE A 75 4.08 -7.94 -1.61
C ILE A 75 5.12 -8.94 -1.05
N PRO A 76 5.23 -9.07 0.28
CA PRO A 76 6.36 -9.74 0.93
C PRO A 76 6.50 -11.21 0.58
N ASN A 77 5.45 -11.88 0.10
CA ASN A 77 5.53 -13.28 -0.28
C ASN A 77 5.98 -13.48 -1.74
N TYR A 78 6.16 -12.41 -2.54
CA TYR A 78 6.50 -12.54 -3.95
C TYR A 78 7.83 -13.26 -4.21
N HIS A 79 8.85 -13.07 -3.34
CA HIS A 79 10.13 -13.76 -3.49
C HIS A 79 10.01 -15.30 -3.58
N GLN A 80 8.96 -15.89 -3.01
CA GLN A 80 8.73 -17.35 -3.05
C GLN A 80 8.28 -17.85 -4.43
N TYR A 81 7.79 -16.95 -5.27
CA TYR A 81 7.23 -17.26 -6.59
C TYR A 81 7.98 -16.56 -7.73
N ALA A 82 8.99 -15.74 -7.42
CA ALA A 82 9.66 -14.87 -8.37
C ALA A 82 10.43 -15.61 -9.48
N ASP A 83 10.75 -16.89 -9.26
CA ASP A 83 11.41 -17.75 -10.25
C ASP A 83 10.42 -18.39 -11.24
N GLU A 84 9.12 -18.40 -10.90
CA GLU A 84 8.06 -19.09 -11.66
C GLU A 84 7.03 -18.12 -12.26
N LEU A 85 6.78 -16.99 -11.59
CA LEU A 85 5.75 -16.02 -11.94
C LEU A 85 6.34 -14.63 -12.10
N SER A 86 5.87 -13.89 -13.10
CA SER A 86 6.04 -12.45 -13.11
C SER A 86 5.24 -11.80 -11.97
N VAL A 87 5.68 -10.61 -11.55
CA VAL A 87 4.97 -9.83 -10.51
C VAL A 87 3.52 -9.53 -10.88
N ALA A 88 3.22 -9.36 -12.17
CA ALA A 88 1.87 -9.13 -12.66
C ALA A 88 1.00 -10.38 -12.49
N GLU A 89 1.51 -11.57 -12.86
CA GLU A 89 0.81 -12.84 -12.67
C GLU A 89 0.61 -13.16 -11.19
N TYR A 90 1.62 -12.89 -10.36
CA TYR A 90 1.51 -13.06 -8.91
C TYR A 90 0.37 -12.20 -8.33
N ILE A 91 0.32 -10.91 -8.67
CA ILE A 91 -0.74 -10.00 -8.21
C ILE A 91 -2.12 -10.48 -8.70
N ASP A 92 -2.23 -10.92 -9.94
CA ASP A 92 -3.50 -11.44 -10.49
C ASP A 92 -3.97 -12.69 -9.75
N LYS A 93 -3.05 -13.63 -9.47
CA LYS A 93 -3.34 -14.82 -8.65
C LYS A 93 -3.77 -14.46 -7.23
N VAL A 94 -3.17 -13.44 -6.62
CA VAL A 94 -3.60 -12.94 -5.30
C VAL A 94 -5.00 -12.31 -5.37
N LYS A 95 -5.28 -11.51 -6.42
CA LYS A 95 -6.62 -10.93 -6.65
C LYS A 95 -7.70 -12.01 -6.82
N ARG A 96 -7.38 -13.09 -7.53
CA ARG A 96 -8.25 -14.27 -7.73
C ARG A 96 -8.33 -15.19 -6.52
N ARG A 97 -7.58 -14.91 -5.45
CA ARG A 97 -7.46 -15.74 -4.23
C ARG A 97 -6.88 -17.13 -4.48
N GLU A 98 -6.14 -17.30 -5.57
CA GLU A 98 -5.34 -18.51 -5.84
C GLU A 98 -4.06 -18.53 -5.00
N LEU A 99 -3.51 -17.33 -4.74
CA LEU A 99 -2.39 -17.11 -3.83
C LEU A 99 -2.79 -16.17 -2.70
N HIS A 100 -2.06 -16.24 -1.59
CA HIS A 100 -2.26 -15.35 -0.45
C HIS A 100 -0.98 -14.55 -0.16
N ASP A 101 -1.11 -13.23 -0.24
CA ASP A 101 -0.09 -12.29 0.25
C ASP A 101 -0.67 -11.52 1.43
N PRO A 102 -0.04 -11.54 2.62
CA PRO A 102 -0.64 -10.98 3.83
C PRO A 102 -0.94 -9.48 3.74
N ILE A 103 -0.19 -8.73 2.93
CA ILE A 103 -0.39 -7.28 2.79
C ILE A 103 -1.38 -7.03 1.66
N LEU A 104 -1.13 -7.54 0.46
CA LEU A 104 -1.99 -7.29 -0.69
C LEU A 104 -3.40 -7.87 -0.49
N SER A 105 -3.52 -9.10 0.01
CA SER A 105 -4.83 -9.70 0.30
C SER A 105 -5.61 -8.88 1.34
N PHE A 106 -4.94 -8.30 2.34
CA PHE A 106 -5.58 -7.43 3.32
C PHE A 106 -6.08 -6.12 2.70
N GLN A 107 -5.29 -5.48 1.85
CA GLN A 107 -5.69 -4.23 1.19
C GLN A 107 -6.89 -4.44 0.26
N LEU A 108 -6.85 -5.51 -0.56
CA LEU A 108 -7.97 -5.90 -1.42
C LEU A 108 -9.24 -6.22 -0.62
N ALA A 109 -9.12 -6.86 0.55
CA ALA A 109 -10.25 -7.12 1.45
C ALA A 109 -10.80 -5.85 2.12
N ASN A 110 -10.08 -4.74 2.05
CA ASN A 110 -10.53 -3.41 2.47
C ASN A 110 -10.91 -2.53 1.27
N ASP A 111 -11.34 -3.13 0.15
CA ASP A 111 -11.85 -2.43 -1.04
C ASP A 111 -10.84 -1.50 -1.74
N PHE A 112 -9.54 -1.74 -1.56
CA PHE A 112 -8.52 -1.07 -2.38
C PHE A 112 -8.35 -1.82 -3.70
N ASP A 113 -8.11 -1.04 -4.76
CA ASP A 113 -7.73 -1.54 -6.07
C ASP A 113 -6.24 -1.40 -6.30
N VAL A 114 -5.61 -2.41 -6.91
CA VAL A 114 -4.27 -2.24 -7.48
C VAL A 114 -4.37 -1.49 -8.80
N LYS A 115 -3.91 -0.24 -8.82
CA LYS A 115 -3.88 0.59 -10.02
C LYS A 115 -2.62 0.40 -10.85
N ARG A 116 -1.47 0.21 -10.20
CA ARG A 116 -0.15 0.08 -10.87
C ARG A 116 0.81 -0.79 -10.09
N ILE A 117 1.82 -1.31 -10.78
CA ILE A 117 3.01 -1.93 -10.18
C ILE A 117 4.10 -0.86 -10.11
N MET A 118 4.72 -0.70 -8.94
CA MET A 118 5.83 0.19 -8.71
C MET A 118 7.11 -0.62 -8.56
N ARG A 119 8.05 -0.45 -9.50
CA ARG A 119 9.36 -1.14 -9.49
C ARG A 119 10.38 -0.26 -8.77
N GLY A 120 11.18 -0.86 -7.90
CA GLY A 120 12.18 -0.15 -7.11
C GLY A 120 11.56 0.77 -6.06
N TYR A 121 10.30 0.53 -5.68
CA TYR A 121 9.60 1.35 -4.69
C TYR A 121 10.39 1.41 -3.37
N LEU A 122 10.86 0.24 -2.91
CA LEU A 122 11.73 0.07 -1.76
C LEU A 122 12.81 -0.96 -2.13
N PRO A 123 13.93 -0.54 -2.77
CA PRO A 123 14.90 -1.47 -3.36
C PRO A 123 15.51 -2.48 -2.39
N GLU A 124 15.66 -2.10 -1.12
CA GLU A 124 16.17 -2.94 -0.03
C GLU A 124 15.18 -4.05 0.40
N ASP A 125 13.94 -3.99 -0.07
CA ASP A 125 12.93 -5.02 0.19
C ASP A 125 13.15 -6.27 -0.65
N ASN A 126 14.05 -7.12 -0.19
CA ASN A 126 14.35 -8.40 -0.82
C ASN A 126 13.13 -9.34 -0.87
N ALA A 127 12.22 -9.26 0.10
CA ALA A 127 11.05 -10.13 0.20
C ALA A 127 10.02 -9.82 -0.92
N SER A 128 9.88 -8.54 -1.28
CA SER A 128 9.10 -8.10 -2.44
C SER A 128 9.92 -7.91 -3.71
N LYS A 129 11.23 -8.23 -3.69
CA LYS A 129 12.17 -8.00 -4.82
C LYS A 129 12.16 -6.53 -5.30
N GLY A 130 11.97 -5.59 -4.38
CA GLY A 130 11.86 -4.15 -4.66
C GLY A 130 10.57 -3.72 -5.36
N TYR A 131 9.58 -4.61 -5.54
CA TYR A 131 8.27 -4.27 -6.09
C TYR A 131 7.27 -3.88 -5.02
N ALA A 132 6.33 -3.02 -5.39
CA ALA A 132 5.13 -2.71 -4.62
C ALA A 132 3.94 -2.50 -5.56
N THR A 133 2.73 -2.47 -5.00
CA THR A 133 1.50 -2.09 -5.68
C THR A 133 1.10 -0.67 -5.29
N LEU A 134 0.77 0.16 -6.26
CA LEU A 134 0.01 1.37 -6.00
C LEU A 134 -1.45 1.00 -5.78
N LEU A 135 -1.94 1.27 -4.58
CA LEU A 135 -3.28 0.98 -4.13
C LEU A 135 -4.09 2.27 -4.00
N GLU A 136 -5.36 2.20 -4.36
CA GLU A 136 -6.35 3.28 -4.25
C GLU A 136 -7.71 2.74 -3.82
#